data_AF-A0A3B9D0C0-F1
#
_entry.id   AF-A0A3B9D0C0-F1
#
_cell.length_a   1.000
_cell.length_b   1.000
_cell.length_c   1.000
_cell.angle_alpha   90.00
_cell.angle_beta   90.00
_cell.angle_gamma   90.00
#
_symmetry.space_group_name_H-M   'P 1'
#
loop_
_entity.id
_entity.type
_entity.pdbx_description
1 polymer ?
#
loop_
_entity_poly.entity_id
_entity_poly.type
_entity_poly.pdbx_seq_one_letter_code
_entity_poly.pdbx_strand_id
1 'polypeptide(L)'
;MKSTRYIATALALAAAIAAADEKLTYNPRQVLKQPIRPITEPKIVSASDADIQDNELVIGLQLDGQARAWSINQLTGPRREIINDELAGTAIAATW
;
A
#
# COMPACT_ATOMS: atom_id res chain seq x y z
N MET A 1 -18.19 38.34 43.15
CA MET A 1 -16.92 38.38 42.38
C MET A 1 -16.27 36.99 42.32
N LYS A 2 -16.86 36.03 41.58
CA LYS A 2 -16.28 34.67 41.37
C LYS A 2 -16.53 34.11 39.95
N SER A 3 -16.94 34.93 38.97
CA SER A 3 -17.28 34.45 37.62
C SER A 3 -16.17 34.61 36.57
N THR A 4 -15.13 35.39 36.85
CA THR A 4 -14.10 35.72 35.85
C THR A 4 -13.09 34.59 35.60
N ARG A 5 -12.91 33.65 36.54
CA ARG A 5 -11.88 32.59 36.43
C ARG A 5 -12.30 31.34 35.64
N TYR A 6 -13.61 31.11 35.43
CA TYR A 6 -14.09 29.93 34.70
C TYR A 6 -14.12 30.13 33.17
N ILE A 7 -14.25 31.39 32.72
CA ILE A 7 -14.28 31.72 31.28
C ILE A 7 -12.88 31.60 30.67
N ALA A 8 -11.82 32.00 31.41
CA ALA A 8 -10.44 31.91 30.93
C ALA A 8 -9.98 30.45 30.72
N THR A 9 -10.39 29.54 31.59
CA THR A 9 -9.98 28.12 31.50
C THR A 9 -10.70 27.38 30.36
N ALA A 10 -11.98 27.71 30.09
CA ALA A 10 -12.71 27.14 28.96
C ALA A 10 -12.18 27.63 27.60
N LEU A 11 -11.71 28.89 27.52
CA LEU A 11 -11.12 29.45 26.30
C LEU A 11 -9.75 28.83 25.98
N ALA A 12 -8.94 28.55 27.00
CA ALA A 12 -7.63 27.94 26.84
C ALA A 12 -7.71 26.47 26.37
N LEU A 13 -8.73 25.72 26.82
CA LEU A 13 -8.93 24.33 26.39
C LEU A 13 -9.42 24.24 24.92
N ALA A 14 -10.24 25.20 24.47
CA ALA A 14 -10.68 25.27 23.07
C ALA A 14 -9.54 25.62 22.10
N ALA A 15 -8.58 26.46 22.52
CA ALA A 15 -7.41 26.81 21.71
C ALA A 15 -6.42 25.63 21.55
N ALA A 16 -6.29 24.77 22.56
CA ALA A 16 -5.42 23.59 22.49
C ALA A 16 -5.97 22.50 21.55
N ILE A 17 -7.30 22.41 21.39
CA ILE A 17 -7.94 21.45 20.46
C ILE A 17 -7.85 21.95 19.01
N ALA A 18 -7.89 23.27 18.78
CA ALA A 18 -7.77 23.87 17.45
C ALA A 18 -6.33 23.84 16.88
N ALA A 19 -5.31 23.68 17.73
CA ALA A 19 -3.91 23.66 17.31
C ALA A 19 -3.41 22.28 16.85
N ALA A 20 -4.25 21.23 16.93
CA ALA A 20 -3.88 19.87 16.53
C ALA A 20 -4.21 19.55 15.06
N ASP A 21 -4.38 20.56 14.21
CA ASP A 21 -4.39 20.42 12.74
C ASP A 21 -3.03 20.83 12.18
N GLU A 22 -1.95 20.20 12.65
CA GLU A 22 -0.71 20.21 11.87
C GLU A 22 -0.97 19.40 10.60
N LYS A 23 -1.42 20.09 9.55
CA LYS A 23 -1.37 19.57 8.19
C LYS A 23 0.06 19.14 7.93
N LEU A 24 0.30 17.83 7.96
CA LEU A 24 1.56 17.25 7.52
C LEU A 24 1.88 17.84 6.15
N THR A 25 2.96 18.62 6.08
CA THR A 25 3.37 19.19 4.80
C THR A 25 3.88 18.04 3.94
N TYR A 26 3.20 17.76 2.83
CA TYR A 26 3.60 16.71 1.90
C TYR A 26 4.98 17.03 1.33
N ASN A 27 6.01 16.29 1.78
CA ASN A 27 7.41 16.47 1.39
C ASN A 27 8.05 15.10 1.05
N PRO A 28 7.63 14.45 -0.04
CA PRO A 28 8.15 13.14 -0.41
C PRO A 28 9.64 13.22 -0.74
N ARG A 29 10.41 12.23 -0.28
CA ARG A 29 11.81 12.05 -0.69
C ARG A 29 11.88 10.97 -1.76
N GLN A 30 12.55 11.28 -2.86
CA GLN A 30 12.82 10.28 -3.89
C GLN A 30 13.87 9.28 -3.37
N VAL A 31 13.45 8.03 -3.17
CA VAL A 31 14.32 6.94 -2.70
C VAL A 31 15.10 6.34 -3.87
N LEU A 32 14.40 6.07 -4.99
CA LEU A 32 14.99 5.47 -6.18
C LEU A 32 15.36 6.55 -7.20
N LYS A 33 16.63 6.60 -7.60
CA LYS A 33 17.12 7.55 -8.64
C LYS A 33 16.73 7.14 -10.05
N GLN A 34 16.49 5.84 -10.27
CA GLN A 34 16.11 5.27 -11.56
C GLN A 34 14.78 4.55 -11.43
N PRO A 35 13.87 4.67 -12.42
CA PRO A 35 12.63 3.89 -12.44
C PRO A 35 12.91 2.39 -12.55
N ILE A 36 12.12 1.61 -11.83
CA ILE A 36 12.07 0.15 -11.98
C ILE A 36 10.98 -0.17 -12.99
N ARG A 37 11.33 -0.80 -14.12
CA ARG A 37 10.34 -1.21 -15.13
C ARG A 37 9.49 -2.35 -14.58
N PRO A 38 8.17 -2.40 -14.83
CA PRO A 38 7.34 -3.53 -14.41
C PRO A 38 7.72 -4.82 -15.14
N ILE A 39 7.25 -5.96 -14.63
CA ILE A 39 7.15 -7.21 -15.39
C ILE A 39 5.87 -7.12 -16.22
N THR A 40 5.96 -7.29 -17.54
CA THR A 40 4.80 -7.22 -18.44
C THR A 40 4.42 -8.57 -19.06
N GLU A 41 5.31 -9.55 -18.94
CA GLU A 41 5.13 -10.91 -19.45
C GLU A 41 5.50 -11.90 -18.33
N PRO A 42 4.71 -11.95 -17.24
CA PRO A 42 4.99 -12.86 -16.14
C PRO A 42 4.82 -14.32 -16.58
N LYS A 43 5.75 -15.18 -16.18
CA LYS A 43 5.56 -16.63 -16.34
C LYS A 43 4.54 -17.10 -15.30
N ILE A 44 3.35 -17.45 -15.77
CA ILE A 44 2.29 -18.02 -14.93
C ILE A 44 2.38 -19.54 -14.95
N VAL A 45 2.30 -20.16 -13.78
CA VAL A 45 2.30 -21.61 -13.59
C VAL A 45 1.07 -22.03 -12.78
N SER A 46 0.72 -23.32 -12.83
CA SER A 46 -0.32 -23.86 -11.96
C SER A 46 0.13 -23.87 -10.50
N ALA A 47 -0.80 -23.98 -9.56
CA ALA A 47 -0.45 -24.05 -8.14
C ALA A 47 0.43 -25.27 -7.81
N SER A 48 0.26 -26.40 -8.50
CA SER A 48 1.08 -27.60 -8.30
C SER A 48 2.48 -27.50 -8.89
N ASP A 49 2.69 -26.62 -9.86
CA ASP A 49 3.99 -26.40 -10.51
C ASP A 49 4.74 -25.19 -9.93
N ALA A 50 4.16 -24.52 -8.94
CA ALA A 50 4.76 -23.36 -8.30
C ALA A 50 5.91 -23.77 -7.37
N ASP A 51 7.11 -23.25 -7.65
CA ASP A 51 8.29 -23.45 -6.82
C ASP A 51 8.36 -22.38 -5.73
N ILE A 52 7.48 -22.50 -4.72
CA ILE A 52 7.39 -21.62 -3.54
C ILE A 52 7.23 -22.46 -2.27
N GLN A 53 7.49 -21.86 -1.11
CA GLN A 53 7.28 -22.53 0.18
C GLN A 53 5.79 -22.60 0.53
N ASP A 54 5.38 -23.61 1.30
CA ASP A 54 3.98 -23.78 1.75
C ASP A 54 3.45 -22.58 2.56
N ASN A 55 4.35 -21.83 3.21
CA ASN A 55 4.04 -20.64 4.01
C ASN A 55 4.35 -19.32 3.29
N GLU A 56 4.54 -19.36 1.97
CA GLU A 56 4.79 -18.17 1.16
C GLU A 56 3.63 -17.18 1.25
N LEU A 57 3.93 -15.90 1.49
CA LEU A 57 2.93 -14.85 1.45
C LEU A 57 2.63 -14.48 0.00
N VAL A 58 1.34 -14.46 -0.34
CA VAL A 58 0.89 -14.15 -1.70
C VAL A 58 -0.17 -13.05 -1.71
N ILE A 59 -0.17 -12.27 -2.78
CA ILE A 59 -1.30 -11.41 -3.16
C ILE A 59 -2.22 -12.27 -4.02
N GLY A 60 -3.41 -12.62 -3.53
CA GLY A 60 -4.41 -13.39 -4.27
C GLY A 60 -5.48 -12.50 -4.89
N LEU A 61 -5.89 -12.80 -6.12
CA LEU A 61 -7.03 -12.18 -6.80
C LEU A 61 -7.94 -13.26 -7.37
N GLN A 62 -9.25 -13.11 -7.14
CA GLN A 62 -10.28 -13.85 -7.84
C GLN A 62 -11.14 -12.87 -8.65
N LEU A 63 -11.29 -13.13 -9.94
CA LEU A 63 -12.07 -12.31 -10.87
C LEU A 63 -12.75 -13.22 -11.89
N ASP A 64 -14.07 -13.06 -12.07
CA ASP A 64 -14.90 -13.82 -13.02
C ASP A 64 -14.67 -15.34 -12.98
N GLY A 65 -14.55 -15.90 -11.76
CA GLY A 65 -14.33 -17.33 -11.55
C GLY A 65 -12.90 -17.81 -11.81
N GLN A 66 -12.00 -16.94 -12.28
CA GLN A 66 -10.57 -17.22 -12.39
C GLN A 66 -9.84 -16.73 -11.15
N ALA A 67 -8.80 -17.46 -10.74
CA ALA A 67 -7.97 -17.09 -9.60
C ALA A 67 -6.50 -17.00 -10.01
N ARG A 68 -5.78 -16.06 -9.40
CA ARG A 68 -4.33 -15.91 -9.55
C ARG A 68 -3.70 -15.44 -8.25
N ALA A 69 -2.43 -15.77 -8.06
CA ALA A 69 -1.65 -15.33 -6.92
C ALA A 69 -0.23 -14.93 -7.33
N TRP A 70 0.33 -13.93 -6.66
CA TRP A 70 1.71 -13.46 -6.84
C TRP A 70 2.44 -13.49 -5.51
N SER A 71 3.62 -14.14 -5.47
CA SER A 71 4.48 -14.15 -4.28
C SER A 71 4.98 -12.75 -3.95
N ILE A 72 4.84 -12.35 -2.68
CA ILE A 72 5.37 -11.07 -2.19
C ILE A 72 6.90 -11.08 -2.21
N ASN A 73 7.53 -12.22 -1.90
CA ASN A 73 8.99 -12.30 -1.93
C ASN A 73 9.54 -12.09 -3.36
N GLN A 74 8.81 -12.52 -4.40
CA GLN A 74 9.18 -12.23 -5.78
C GLN A 74 9.00 -10.73 -6.16
N LEU A 75 8.10 -10.02 -5.49
CA LEU A 75 7.87 -8.58 -5.68
C LEU A 75 8.85 -7.69 -4.87
N THR A 76 9.40 -8.20 -3.76
CA THR A 76 10.22 -7.39 -2.82
C THR A 76 11.68 -7.22 -3.26
N GLY A 77 12.14 -7.94 -4.30
CA GLY A 77 13.47 -7.78 -4.89
C GLY A 77 14.19 -9.11 -5.18
N PRO A 78 15.24 -9.11 -6.05
CA PRO A 78 15.85 -7.98 -6.75
C PRO A 78 15.16 -7.62 -8.08
N ARG A 79 13.98 -8.18 -8.40
CA ARG A 79 13.49 -8.23 -9.79
C ARG A 79 12.16 -7.56 -10.10
N ARG A 80 11.71 -6.59 -9.28
CA ARG A 80 10.68 -5.53 -9.53
C ARG A 80 9.48 -5.62 -8.58
N GLU A 81 8.94 -4.46 -8.22
CA GLU A 81 7.82 -4.27 -7.29
C GLU A 81 6.45 -4.31 -7.96
N ILE A 82 6.40 -4.36 -9.30
CA ILE A 82 5.17 -4.26 -10.10
C ILE A 82 5.12 -5.37 -11.15
N ILE A 83 4.02 -6.12 -11.19
CA ILE A 83 3.65 -7.04 -12.27
C ILE A 83 2.40 -6.52 -12.94
N ASN A 84 2.51 -6.20 -14.23
CA ASN A 84 1.37 -5.96 -15.10
C ASN A 84 0.96 -7.31 -15.71
N ASP A 85 -0.29 -7.70 -15.48
CA ASP A 85 -0.85 -8.99 -15.92
C ASP A 85 -2.27 -8.77 -16.46
N GLU A 86 -2.84 -9.80 -17.07
CA GLU A 86 -4.23 -9.85 -17.49
C GLU A 86 -4.89 -11.09 -16.89
N LEU A 87 -6.01 -10.88 -16.21
CA LEU A 87 -6.84 -11.94 -15.64
C LEU A 87 -8.28 -11.75 -16.09
N ALA A 88 -8.90 -12.80 -16.63
CA ALA A 88 -10.26 -12.73 -17.17
C ALA A 88 -10.50 -11.57 -18.16
N GLY A 89 -9.51 -11.22 -19.00
CA GLY A 89 -9.60 -10.11 -19.95
C GLY A 89 -9.49 -8.71 -19.32
N THR A 90 -9.21 -8.64 -18.01
CA THR A 90 -9.02 -7.37 -17.28
C THR A 90 -7.55 -7.14 -16.99
N ALA A 91 -7.05 -5.97 -17.42
CA ALA A 91 -5.70 -5.52 -17.10
C ALA A 91 -5.57 -5.24 -15.59
N ILE A 92 -4.54 -5.79 -14.98
CA ILE A 92 -4.25 -5.63 -13.55
C ILE A 92 -2.79 -5.23 -13.31
N ALA A 93 -2.54 -4.61 -12.17
CA ALA A 93 -1.20 -4.37 -11.65
C ALA A 93 -1.12 -4.92 -10.23
N ALA A 94 -0.31 -5.96 -10.01
CA ALA A 94 0.02 -6.46 -8.68
C ALA A 94 1.26 -5.73 -8.16
N THR A 95 1.14 -5.12 -6.97
CA THR A 95 2.17 -4.24 -6.38
C THR A 95 2.34 -4.51 -4.89
N TRP A 96 3.57 -4.35 -4.38
CA TRP A 96 3.92 -4.48 -2.95
C TRP A 96 4.89 -3.38 -2.52
#